data_AF-A0A7C2MC45-F1
#
_entry.id   AF-A0A7C2MC45-F1
#
_cell.length_a   1.000
_cell.length_b   1.000
_cell.length_c   1.000
_cell.angle_alpha   90.00
_cell.angle_beta   90.00
_cell.angle_gamma   90.00
#
_symmetry.space_group_name_H-M   'P 1'
#
loop_
_entity.id
_entity.type
_entity.pdbx_description
1 polymer ?
#
loop_
_entity_poly.entity_id
_entity_poly.type
_entity_poly.pdbx_seq_one_letter_code
_entity_poly.pdbx_strand_id
1 'polypeptide(L)'
;MTRYGEIVNPRVIPQHEQAREDQVKNRAGGYVWQVDCWTSLDRFLILGAEGSTYYVGEKKLVKENAKAIGECLKQDGLRTVARVTEISQAGRAVKNDPAVFCLAMAAGHSDSEVRKAALQALPKVCRIGTDLF
;
A
#
# COMPACT_ATOMS: atom_id res chain seq x y z
N MET A 1 -46.34 1.63 -2.62
CA MET A 1 -46.12 2.70 -3.62
C MET A 1 -44.64 3.00 -3.69
N THR A 2 -44.03 2.86 -4.87
CA THR A 2 -42.62 3.18 -5.10
C THR A 2 -42.45 4.71 -5.06
N ARG A 3 -41.57 5.23 -4.20
CA ARG A 3 -41.31 6.66 -4.07
C ARG A 3 -40.28 7.12 -5.10
N TYR A 4 -40.73 7.37 -6.32
CA TYR A 4 -39.87 7.78 -7.44
C TYR A 4 -38.99 9.01 -7.13
N GLY A 5 -39.48 9.96 -6.32
CA GLY A 5 -38.72 11.16 -5.94
C GLY A 5 -37.53 10.92 -5.01
N GLU A 6 -37.56 9.86 -4.20
CA GLU A 6 -36.41 9.48 -3.35
C GLU A 6 -35.33 8.76 -4.17
N ILE A 7 -35.75 7.98 -5.18
CA ILE A 7 -34.87 7.19 -6.05
C ILE A 7 -34.00 8.09 -6.94
N VAL A 8 -34.52 9.23 -7.39
CA VAL A 8 -33.77 10.16 -8.28
C VAL A 8 -33.12 11.32 -7.52
N ASN A 9 -33.14 11.31 -6.17
CA ASN A 9 -32.63 12.42 -5.38
C ASN A 9 -31.09 12.42 -5.36
N PRO A 10 -30.41 13.37 -6.03
CA PRO A 10 -28.95 13.38 -6.11
C PRO A 10 -28.28 13.73 -4.76
N ARG A 11 -29.04 14.16 -3.74
CA ARG A 11 -28.51 14.45 -2.41
C ARG A 11 -28.37 13.22 -1.52
N VAL A 12 -29.00 12.11 -1.90
CA VAL A 12 -29.00 10.86 -1.12
C VAL A 12 -28.71 9.70 -2.05
N ILE A 13 -27.43 9.52 -2.38
CA ILE A 13 -26.95 8.41 -3.21
C ILE A 13 -26.46 7.30 -2.26
N PRO A 14 -27.09 6.12 -2.26
CA PRO A 14 -26.67 5.02 -1.39
C PRO A 14 -25.28 4.50 -1.81
N GLN A 15 -24.52 3.94 -0.87
CA GLN A 15 -23.13 3.53 -1.12
C GLN A 15 -22.96 2.49 -2.25
N HIS A 16 -24.01 1.74 -2.60
CA HIS A 16 -23.99 0.74 -3.67
C HIS A 16 -24.27 1.34 -5.06
N GLU A 17 -24.48 2.65 -5.15
CA GLU A 17 -24.60 3.41 -6.40
C GLU A 17 -23.41 4.37 -6.54
N GLN A 18 -22.93 4.55 -7.77
CA GLN A 18 -21.81 5.42 -8.04
C GLN A 18 -22.25 6.88 -8.00
N ALA A 19 -21.73 7.65 -7.04
CA ALA A 19 -22.06 9.06 -6.89
C ALA A 19 -21.20 9.96 -7.79
N ARG A 20 -19.96 9.54 -8.09
CA ARG A 20 -19.01 10.26 -8.96
C ARG A 20 -18.23 9.29 -9.85
N GLU A 21 -17.87 9.75 -11.04
CA GLU A 21 -17.14 8.95 -12.04
C GLU A 21 -15.75 8.48 -11.56
N ASP A 22 -15.12 9.20 -10.63
CA ASP A 22 -13.80 8.88 -10.06
C ASP A 22 -13.84 7.86 -8.91
N GLN A 23 -15.03 7.37 -8.53
CA GLN A 23 -15.16 6.30 -7.56
C GLN A 23 -14.92 4.93 -8.18
N VAL A 24 -14.34 4.04 -7.39
CA VAL A 24 -14.12 2.63 -7.71
C VAL A 24 -14.96 1.74 -6.81
N LYS A 25 -15.38 0.59 -7.33
CA LYS A 25 -16.15 -0.38 -6.56
C LYS A 25 -15.23 -1.16 -5.62
N ASN A 26 -15.51 -1.12 -4.32
CA ASN A 26 -14.81 -1.92 -3.32
C ASN A 26 -15.32 -3.38 -3.31
N ARG A 27 -14.69 -4.22 -2.48
CA ARG A 27 -15.00 -5.65 -2.40
C ARG A 27 -16.29 -5.98 -1.66
N ALA A 28 -16.80 -5.06 -0.85
CA ALA A 28 -18.11 -5.17 -0.19
C ALA A 28 -19.26 -4.69 -1.11
N GLY A 29 -18.95 -4.26 -2.34
CA GLY A 29 -19.94 -3.84 -3.34
C GLY A 29 -20.30 -2.36 -3.32
N GLY A 30 -19.72 -1.57 -2.41
CA GLY A 30 -19.91 -0.12 -2.34
C GLY A 30 -18.88 0.67 -3.14
N TYR A 31 -19.16 1.92 -3.47
CA TYR A 31 -18.27 2.83 -4.18
C TYR A 31 -17.42 3.66 -3.21
N VAL A 32 -16.11 3.72 -3.47
CA VAL A 32 -15.09 4.42 -2.66
C VAL A 32 -14.06 5.09 -3.58
N TRP A 33 -13.13 5.87 -3.04
CA TRP A 33 -12.00 6.38 -3.82
C TRP A 33 -10.78 5.49 -3.68
N GLN A 34 -10.08 5.27 -4.80
CA GLN A 34 -8.80 4.60 -4.83
C GLN A 34 -7.76 5.51 -4.16
N VAL A 35 -7.00 4.96 -3.21
CA VAL A 35 -5.87 5.69 -2.62
C VAL A 35 -4.67 5.64 -3.57
N ASP A 36 -3.82 6.66 -3.47
CA ASP A 36 -2.58 6.72 -4.25
C ASP A 36 -1.55 5.68 -3.75
N CYS A 37 -0.49 5.50 -4.55
CA CYS A 37 0.55 4.52 -4.27
C CYS A 37 1.33 4.84 -2.99
N TRP A 38 1.55 6.11 -2.64
CA TRP A 38 2.29 6.51 -1.43
C TRP A 38 1.47 6.25 -0.16
N THR A 39 0.18 6.58 -0.19
CA THR A 39 -0.74 6.19 0.89
C THR A 39 -0.81 4.67 1.05
N SER A 40 -0.79 3.93 -0.07
CA SER A 40 -0.77 2.46 -0.03
C SER A 40 0.53 1.90 0.55
N LEU A 41 1.68 2.49 0.20
CA LEU A 41 2.98 2.15 0.75
C LEU A 41 3.01 2.33 2.26
N ASP A 42 2.59 3.50 2.76
CA ASP A 42 2.55 3.78 4.20
C ASP A 42 1.64 2.80 4.96
N ARG A 43 0.45 2.49 4.39
CA ARG A 43 -0.44 1.48 4.97
C ARG A 43 0.21 0.11 5.04
N PHE A 44 0.86 -0.32 3.97
CA PHE A 44 1.55 -1.61 3.96
C PHE A 44 2.72 -1.64 4.94
N LEU A 45 3.51 -0.57 5.04
CA LEU A 45 4.62 -0.49 5.98
C LEU A 45 4.14 -0.56 7.43
N ILE A 46 3.02 0.09 7.77
CA ILE A 46 2.52 0.15 9.15
C ILE A 46 1.74 -1.11 9.54
N LEU A 47 0.83 -1.57 8.67
CA LEU A 47 -0.13 -2.63 8.96
C LEU A 47 0.32 -4.01 8.48
N GLY A 48 1.24 -4.06 7.50
CA GLY A 48 1.58 -5.30 6.80
C GLY A 48 0.43 -5.84 5.94
N ALA A 49 0.50 -7.14 5.63
CA ALA A 49 -0.55 -7.87 4.91
C ALA A 49 -0.90 -9.23 5.57
N GLU A 50 -0.30 -9.52 6.72
CA GLU A 50 -0.46 -10.78 7.45
C GLU A 50 -1.84 -10.84 8.11
N GLY A 51 -2.47 -12.03 8.11
CA GLY A 51 -3.87 -12.19 8.54
C GLY A 51 -4.89 -11.75 7.50
N SER A 52 -4.44 -11.20 6.37
CA SER A 52 -5.30 -10.82 5.24
C SER A 52 -6.39 -9.82 5.66
N THR A 53 -7.41 -9.57 4.86
CA THR A 53 -8.60 -8.85 5.34
C THR A 53 -9.79 -9.78 5.31
N TYR A 54 -10.87 -9.44 6.02
CA TYR A 54 -12.12 -10.22 5.97
C TYR A 54 -12.58 -10.51 4.52
N TYR A 55 -12.24 -9.66 3.56
CA TYR A 55 -12.64 -9.76 2.15
C TYR A 55 -11.55 -10.28 1.20
N VAL A 56 -10.31 -10.51 1.65
CA VAL A 56 -9.16 -10.80 0.78
C VAL A 56 -8.18 -11.70 1.48
N GLY A 57 -7.84 -12.84 0.87
CA GLY A 57 -6.75 -13.70 1.36
C GLY A 57 -5.35 -13.10 1.17
N GLU A 58 -4.42 -13.51 2.03
CA GLU A 58 -3.08 -12.94 2.19
C GLU A 58 -2.29 -12.83 0.88
N LYS A 59 -2.25 -13.91 0.09
CA LYS A 59 -1.53 -13.95 -1.19
C LYS A 59 -1.97 -12.86 -2.18
N LYS A 60 -3.26 -12.53 -2.21
CA LYS A 60 -3.79 -11.50 -3.11
C LYS A 60 -3.43 -10.11 -2.60
N LEU A 61 -3.51 -9.90 -1.29
CA LEU A 61 -3.17 -8.62 -0.65
C LEU A 61 -1.67 -8.31 -0.81
N VAL A 62 -0.79 -9.29 -0.63
CA VAL A 62 0.66 -9.12 -0.86
C VAL A 62 0.94 -8.73 -2.31
N LYS A 63 0.29 -9.38 -3.29
CA LYS A 63 0.46 -9.03 -4.72
C LYS A 63 -0.02 -7.61 -5.03
N GLU A 64 -1.11 -7.15 -4.41
CA GLU A 64 -1.63 -5.80 -4.60
C GLU A 64 -0.68 -4.75 -3.99
N ASN A 65 -0.18 -4.99 -2.78
CA ASN A 65 0.82 -4.13 -2.17
C ASN A 65 2.14 -4.11 -2.94
N ALA A 66 2.61 -5.27 -3.45
CA ALA A 66 3.80 -5.34 -4.30
C ALA A 66 3.65 -4.50 -5.58
N LYS A 67 2.46 -4.47 -6.19
CA LYS A 67 2.19 -3.57 -7.33
C LYS A 67 2.29 -2.10 -6.91
N ALA A 68 1.68 -1.71 -5.80
CA ALA A 68 1.73 -0.34 -5.30
C ALA A 68 3.18 0.10 -4.96
N ILE A 69 3.98 -0.80 -4.36
CA ILE A 69 5.41 -0.55 -4.11
C ILE A 69 6.17 -0.38 -5.44
N GLY A 70 5.90 -1.24 -6.43
CA GLY A 70 6.47 -1.12 -7.76
C GLY A 70 6.12 0.19 -8.45
N GLU A 71 4.90 0.71 -8.25
CA GLU A 71 4.50 2.04 -8.73
C GLU A 71 5.24 3.17 -8.01
N CYS A 72 5.42 3.08 -6.69
CA CYS A 72 6.24 4.05 -5.94
C CYS A 72 7.69 4.06 -6.46
N LEU A 73 8.28 2.88 -6.66
CA LEU A 73 9.65 2.75 -7.17
C LEU A 73 9.82 3.33 -8.58
N LYS A 74 8.81 3.16 -9.44
CA LYS A 74 8.79 3.76 -10.78
C LYS A 74 8.62 5.27 -10.76
N GLN A 75 7.82 5.80 -9.84
CA GLN A 75 7.61 7.24 -9.71
C GLN A 75 8.83 7.93 -9.10
N ASP A 76 9.33 7.40 -7.98
CA ASP A 76 10.51 7.92 -7.28
C ASP A 76 11.09 6.83 -6.36
N GLY A 77 12.06 6.08 -6.87
CA GLY A 77 12.71 5.00 -6.13
C GLY A 77 13.52 5.47 -4.92
N LEU A 78 14.16 6.63 -5.01
CA LEU A 78 14.96 7.18 -3.91
C LEU A 78 14.07 7.63 -2.76
N ARG A 79 12.97 8.31 -3.06
CA ARG A 79 11.96 8.67 -2.06
C ARG A 79 11.34 7.42 -1.42
N THR A 80 11.09 6.38 -2.21
CA THR A 80 10.57 5.11 -1.69
C THR A 80 11.52 4.50 -0.65
N VAL A 81 12.82 4.39 -0.97
CA VAL A 81 13.83 3.87 -0.04
C VAL A 81 13.95 4.76 1.21
N ALA A 82 13.94 6.08 1.04
CA ALA A 82 13.99 7.02 2.16
C ALA A 82 12.80 6.84 3.10
N ARG A 83 11.58 6.70 2.55
CA ARG A 83 10.36 6.50 3.32
C ARG A 83 10.35 5.17 4.08
N VAL A 84 10.77 4.08 3.42
CA VAL A 84 10.90 2.76 4.06
C VAL A 84 11.86 2.83 5.25
N THR A 85 13.01 3.48 5.05
CA THR A 85 14.03 3.65 6.10
C THR A 85 13.48 4.48 7.27
N GLU A 86 12.81 5.60 6.97
CA GLU A 86 12.19 6.47 7.97
C GLU A 86 11.19 5.71 8.86
N ILE A 87 10.25 4.98 8.25
CA ILE A 87 9.22 4.24 8.99
C ILE A 87 9.83 3.13 9.86
N SER A 88 10.82 2.40 9.34
CA SER A 88 11.51 1.34 10.08
C SER A 88 12.28 1.90 11.27
N GLN A 89 13.06 2.98 11.08
CA GLN A 89 13.84 3.61 12.13
C GLN A 89 12.96 4.27 13.21
N ALA A 90 11.84 4.86 12.81
CA ALA A 90 10.88 5.45 13.74
C ALA A 90 10.09 4.40 14.54
N GLY A 91 10.19 3.11 14.21
CA GLY A 91 9.49 2.04 14.94
C GLY A 91 7.97 2.15 14.88
N ARG A 92 7.42 2.73 13.79
CA ARG A 92 5.98 3.00 13.66
C ARG A 92 5.15 1.78 13.24
N ALA A 93 5.82 0.76 12.69
CA ALA A 93 5.21 -0.47 12.22
C ALA A 93 5.16 -1.52 13.34
N VAL A 94 4.09 -2.32 13.37
CA VAL A 94 3.97 -3.44 14.33
C VAL A 94 5.00 -4.53 14.05
N LYS A 95 5.32 -4.76 12.77
CA LYS A 95 6.33 -5.71 12.29
C LYS A 95 7.25 -5.04 11.28
N ASN A 96 8.50 -5.49 11.22
CA ASN A 96 9.51 -4.91 10.33
C ASN A 96 9.54 -5.60 8.95
N ASP A 97 8.95 -6.80 8.81
CA ASP A 97 8.91 -7.58 7.56
C ASP A 97 8.43 -6.77 6.34
N PRO A 98 7.39 -5.90 6.43
CA PRO A 98 6.97 -5.09 5.30
C PRO A 98 8.06 -4.13 4.81
N ALA A 99 8.85 -3.55 5.73
CA ALA A 99 9.95 -2.67 5.39
C ALA A 99 11.09 -3.43 4.72
N VAL A 100 11.44 -4.62 5.25
CA VAL A 100 12.44 -5.52 4.66
C VAL A 100 12.02 -5.95 3.25
N PHE A 101 10.76 -6.33 3.06
CA PHE A 101 10.22 -6.70 1.75
C PHE A 101 10.30 -5.54 0.73
N CYS A 102 9.89 -4.33 1.13
CA CYS A 102 10.01 -3.14 0.27
C CYS A 102 11.47 -2.86 -0.11
N LEU A 103 12.39 -2.99 0.85
CA LEU A 103 13.81 -2.77 0.62
C LEU A 103 14.41 -3.82 -0.33
N ALA A 104 14.00 -5.08 -0.20
CA ALA A 104 14.40 -6.15 -1.13
C ALA A 104 13.93 -5.87 -2.56
N MET A 105 12.69 -5.38 -2.74
CA MET A 105 12.21 -4.95 -4.06
C MET A 105 13.05 -3.79 -4.64
N ALA A 106 13.42 -2.81 -3.80
CA ALA A 106 14.26 -1.69 -4.21
C ALA A 106 15.70 -2.14 -4.56
N ALA A 107 16.26 -3.11 -3.84
CA ALA A 107 17.57 -3.69 -4.11
C ALA A 107 17.62 -4.46 -5.45
N GLY A 108 16.47 -4.99 -5.91
CA GLY A 108 16.31 -5.62 -7.23
C GLY A 108 15.87 -4.66 -8.36
N HIS A 109 15.77 -3.35 -8.09
CA HIS A 109 15.27 -2.37 -9.07
C HIS A 109 16.21 -2.21 -10.28
N SER A 110 15.71 -1.80 -11.45
CA SER A 110 16.52 -1.64 -12.67
C SER A 110 17.49 -0.45 -12.60
N ASP A 111 17.15 0.58 -11.83
CA ASP A 111 17.99 1.76 -11.57
C ASP A 111 19.10 1.46 -10.54
N SER A 112 20.35 1.71 -10.91
CA SER A 112 21.52 1.50 -10.03
C SER A 112 21.54 2.40 -8.80
N GLU A 113 21.05 3.64 -8.88
CA GLU A 113 21.05 4.55 -7.73
C GLU A 113 20.02 4.10 -6.69
N VAL A 114 18.87 3.61 -7.13
CA VAL A 114 17.86 3.01 -6.25
C VAL A 114 18.40 1.75 -5.57
N ARG A 115 19.06 0.86 -6.32
CA ARG A 115 19.69 -0.34 -5.74
C ARG A 115 20.75 0.03 -4.71
N LYS A 116 21.61 0.98 -5.03
CA LYS A 116 22.67 1.46 -4.14
C LYS A 116 22.09 2.06 -2.86
N ALA A 117 21.07 2.91 -2.98
CA ALA A 117 20.38 3.49 -1.84
C ALA A 117 19.74 2.40 -0.95
N ALA A 118 19.09 1.40 -1.56
CA ALA A 118 18.50 0.29 -0.82
C ALA A 118 19.55 -0.52 -0.04
N LEU A 119 20.66 -0.87 -0.68
CA LEU A 119 21.76 -1.59 -0.02
C LEU A 119 22.43 -0.77 1.09
N GLN A 120 22.53 0.55 0.93
CA GLN A 120 23.05 1.45 1.98
C GLN A 120 22.09 1.60 3.16
N ALA A 121 20.78 1.45 2.94
CA ALA A 121 19.77 1.48 3.99
C ALA A 121 19.64 0.16 4.75
N LEU A 122 20.18 -0.94 4.22
CA LEU A 122 20.12 -2.28 4.80
C LEU A 122 20.51 -2.34 6.29
N PRO A 123 21.65 -1.80 6.76
CA PRO A 123 21.99 -1.82 8.20
C PRO A 123 21.07 -0.95 9.08
N LYS A 124 20.29 -0.04 8.48
CA LYS A 124 19.32 0.79 9.22
C LYS A 124 17.98 0.09 9.39
N VAL A 125 17.58 -0.69 8.39
CA VAL A 125 16.30 -1.41 8.35
C VAL A 125 16.43 -2.79 8.97
N CYS A 126 17.48 -3.54 8.62
CA CYS A 126 17.77 -4.87 9.15
C CYS A 126 18.67 -4.77 10.38
N ARG A 127 18.07 -4.65 11.57
CA ARG A 127 18.78 -4.31 12.82
C ARG A 127 19.21 -5.53 13.62
N ILE A 128 18.53 -6.66 13.42
CA ILE A 128 18.85 -7.94 14.05
C ILE A 128 19.00 -9.04 13.00
N GLY A 129 19.57 -10.19 13.39
CA GLY A 129 19.79 -11.31 12.47
C GLY A 129 18.52 -11.77 11.76
N THR A 130 17.37 -11.76 12.44
CA THR A 130 16.07 -12.12 11.87
C THR A 130 15.58 -11.17 10.77
N ASP A 131 16.04 -9.91 10.76
CA ASP A 131 15.66 -9.00 9.67
C ASP A 131 16.46 -9.27 8.37
N LEU A 132 17.59 -9.98 8.47
CA LEU A 132 18.48 -10.27 7.35
C LEU A 132 18.18 -11.60 6.65
N PHE A 133 17.58 -12.56 7.36
CA PHE A 133 17.35 -13.94 6.92
C PHE A 133 15.87 -14.29 6.96
#